data_AF-A0A949TPE1-F1
#
_entry.id   AF-A0A949TPE1-F1
#
_cell.length_a   1.000
_cell.length_b   1.000
_cell.length_c   1.000
_cell.angle_alpha   90.00
_cell.angle_beta   90.00
_cell.angle_gamma   90.00
#
_symmetry.space_group_name_H-M   'P 1'
#
loop_
_entity.id
_entity.type
_entity.pdbx_description
1 polymer ?
#
loop_
_entity_poly.entity_id
_entity_poly.type
_entity_poly.pdbx_seq_one_letter_code
_entity_poly.pdbx_strand_id
1 'polypeptide(L)' 'GCSGARILTSLLYEMEKRDAKRGLATLCIGGGMGTAIIVER' A
#
# COMPACT_ATOMS: atom_id res chain seq x y z
N GLY A 1 -3.64 -12.67 -3.70
CA GLY A 1 -4.41 -11.59 -4.36
C GLY A 1 -3.44 -10.62 -5.01
N CYS A 2 -3.54 -10.42 -6.33
CA CYS A 2 -2.64 -9.54 -7.10
C CYS A 2 -2.80 -8.05 -6.73
N SER A 3 -4.02 -7.62 -6.39
CA SER A 3 -4.34 -6.21 -6.13
C SER A 3 -3.54 -5.61 -4.98
N GLY A 4 -3.36 -6.34 -3.86
CA GLY A 4 -2.59 -5.85 -2.71
C GLY A 4 -1.13 -5.62 -3.05
N ALA A 5 -0.49 -6.57 -3.75
CA ALA A 5 0.89 -6.43 -4.21
C ALA A 5 1.07 -5.29 -5.20
N ARG A 6 0.13 -5.11 -6.13
CA ARG A 6 0.12 -4.00 -7.10
C ARG A 6 -0.05 -2.63 -6.43
N ILE A 7 -0.96 -2.50 -5.47
CA ILE A 7 -1.16 -1.25 -4.71
C ILE A 7 0.11 -0.90 -3.94
N LEU A 8 0.70 -1.88 -3.24
CA LEU A 8 1.93 -1.68 -2.48
C LEU A 8 3.11 -1.26 -3.36
N THR A 9 3.35 -1.96 -4.47
CA THR A 9 4.43 -1.60 -5.41
C THR A 9 4.22 -0.21 -6.01
N SER A 10 2.99 0.14 -6.40
CA SER A 10 2.68 1.48 -6.90
C SER A 10 2.96 2.55 -5.83
N LEU A 11 2.59 2.30 -4.57
CA LEU A 11 2.88 3.18 -3.45
C LEU A 11 4.39 3.37 -3.26
N LEU A 12 5.19 2.30 -3.28
CA LEU A 12 6.65 2.38 -3.09
C LEU A 12 7.33 3.19 -4.20
N TYR A 13 6.92 3.04 -5.46
CA TYR A 13 7.44 3.85 -6.56
C TYR A 13 7.03 5.32 -6.45
N GLU A 14 5.81 5.62 -6.00
CA GLU A 14 5.39 7.00 -5.78
C GLU A 14 6.09 7.64 -4.56
N MET A 15 6.34 6.86 -3.51
CA MET A 15 7.13 7.32 -2.36
C MET A 15 8.56 7.67 -2.76
N GLU A 16 9.16 6.89 -3.67
CA GLU A 16 10.48 7.19 -4.23
C GLU A 16 10.52 8.53 -4.96
N LYS A 17 9.57 8.72 -5.89
CA LYS A 17 9.51 9.92 -6.72
C LYS A 17 9.26 11.18 -5.90
N ARG A 18 8.61 11.05 -4.74
CA ARG A 18 8.20 12.17 -3.88
C ARG A 18 9.10 12.35 -2.65
N ASP A 19 10.16 11.56 -2.52
CA ASP A 19 11.01 11.50 -1.32
C ASP A 19 10.18 11.38 -0.02
N ALA A 20 9.12 10.56 -0.08
CA ALA A 20 8.19 10.37 1.02
C ALA A 20 8.70 9.28 1.96
N LYS A 21 8.88 9.64 3.23
CA LYS A 21 9.39 8.74 4.26
C LYS A 21 8.39 7.68 4.70
N ARG A 22 7.08 7.97 4.63
CA ARG A 22 6.02 7.08 5.15
C ARG A 22 4.86 6.96 4.18
N GLY A 23 4.32 5.75 4.06
CA GLY A 23 3.14 5.45 3.25
C GLY A 23 2.21 4.48 3.95
N LEU A 24 0.92 4.54 3.59
CA LEU A 24 -0.13 3.65 4.07
C LEU A 24 -0.87 3.06 2.87
N ALA A 25 -0.93 1.73 2.79
CA ALA A 25 -1.76 1.01 1.83
C ALA A 25 -2.90 0.29 2.57
N THR A 26 -4.14 0.40 2.07
CA THR A 26 -5.32 -0.26 2.65
C THR A 26 -6.13 -0.97 1.56
N LEU A 27 -6.85 -2.03 1.95
CA LEU A 27 -7.70 -2.80 1.03
C LEU A 27 -8.91 -3.38 1.77
N CYS A 28 -10.09 -3.25 1.16
CA CYS A 28 -11.29 -3.98 1.58
C CYS A 28 -11.27 -5.41 1.03
N ILE A 29 -11.75 -6.35 1.83
CA ILE A 29 -11.79 -7.77 1.50
C ILE A 29 -13.24 -8.24 1.65
N GLY A 30 -13.72 -9.06 0.72
CA GLY A 30 -15.05 -9.66 0.79
C GLY A 30 -15.27 -10.40 2.11
N GLY A 31 -16.50 -10.36 2.63
CA GLY A 31 -16.82 -10.90 3.95
C GLY A 31 -16.62 -9.94 5.13
N GLY A 32 -16.50 -8.63 4.87
CA GLY A 32 -16.48 -7.61 5.92
C GLY A 32 -15.12 -7.38 6.57
N MET A 33 -14.02 -7.77 5.91
CA MET A 33 -12.66 -7.63 6.42
C MET A 33 -11.93 -6.48 5.72
N GLY A 34 -10.86 -5.99 6.35
CA GLY A 34 -9.95 -5.01 5.77
C GLY A 34 -8.53 -5.27 6.23
N THR A 35 -7.57 -4.87 5.41
CA THR A 35 -6.14 -4.90 5.76
C THR A 35 -5.52 -3.53 5.55
N ALA A 36 -4.55 -3.19 6.39
CA ALA A 36 -3.77 -1.96 6.31
C ALA A 36 -2.29 -2.26 6.57
N ILE A 37 -1.39 -1.61 5.82
CA ILE A 37 0.05 -1.77 5.95
C ILE A 37 0.69 -0.39 5.92
N ILE A 38 1.54 -0.10 6.91
CA ILE A 38 2.39 1.08 6.95
C ILE A 38 3.78 0.67 6.48
N VAL A 39 4.37 1.48 5.61
CA VAL A 39 5.74 1.30 5.12
C VAL A 39 6.54 2.57 5.36
N GLU A 40 7.81 2.39 5.73
CA GLU A 40 8.79 3.46 5.88
C GLU A 40 9.93 3.22 4.89
N ARG A 41 10.48 4.30 4.31
CA ARG A 41 11.57 4.28 3.34
C ARG A 41 12.61 5.34 3.67
#